data_AF-A0A2E2EV26-F1
#
_entry.id   AF-A0A2E2EV26-F1
#
_cell.length_a   1.000
_cell.length_b   1.000
_cell.length_c   1.000
_cell.angle_alpha   90.00
_cell.angle_beta   90.00
_cell.angle_gamma   90.00
#
_symmetry.space_group_name_H-M   'P 1'
#
loop_
_entity.id
_entity.type
_entity.pdbx_description
1 polymer ?
#
loop_
_entity_poly.entity_id
_entity_poly.type
_entity_poly.pdbx_seq_one_letter_code
_entity_poly.pdbx_strand_id
1 'polypeptide(L)'
;MSNTYQTSTGERVTQSQIESRMRVAKENVIQAQLDEHGYNFCVECGRNGNGTRLDMSHNISIKLAKEQGKTELCWDEENIKVRCRSCHEKLDKLILKFQNKS
;
A
#
# COMPACT_ATOMS: atom_id res chain seq x y z
N MET A 1 -9.02 21.43 -11.49
CA MET A 1 -9.03 20.25 -12.38
C MET A 1 -8.66 19.04 -11.55
N SER A 2 -9.54 18.05 -11.45
CA SER A 2 -9.26 16.81 -10.72
C SER A 2 -8.40 15.90 -11.60
N ASN A 3 -7.22 15.52 -11.12
CA ASN A 3 -6.42 14.51 -11.83
C ASN A 3 -7.20 13.20 -11.87
N THR A 4 -7.33 12.64 -13.07
CA THR A 4 -7.91 11.32 -13.30
C THR A 4 -6.82 10.37 -13.75
N TYR A 5 -6.84 9.15 -13.20
CA TYR A 5 -5.85 8.11 -13.45
C TYR A 5 -6.54 6.88 -14.03
N GLN A 6 -5.83 6.13 -14.87
CA GLN A 6 -6.38 4.97 -15.56
C GLN A 6 -6.12 3.69 -14.79
N THR A 7 -7.09 2.77 -14.79
CA THR A 7 -6.93 1.39 -14.31
C THR A 7 -6.57 0.45 -15.46
N SER A 8 -6.11 -0.76 -15.15
CA SER A 8 -5.84 -1.79 -16.18
C SER A 8 -7.08 -2.18 -17.00
N THR A 9 -8.27 -1.96 -16.44
CA THR A 9 -9.56 -2.18 -17.11
C THR A 9 -9.99 -1.03 -18.02
N GLY A 10 -9.25 0.08 -18.02
CA GLY A 10 -9.58 1.29 -18.78
C GLY A 10 -10.51 2.27 -18.07
N GLU A 11 -10.96 1.98 -16.85
CA GLU A 11 -11.70 2.94 -16.02
C GLU A 11 -10.81 4.14 -15.67
N ARG A 12 -11.42 5.33 -15.59
CA ARG A 12 -10.75 6.53 -15.10
C ARG A 12 -11.27 6.86 -13.71
N VAL A 13 -10.37 6.95 -12.75
CA VAL A 13 -10.68 7.25 -11.35
C VAL A 13 -10.08 8.59 -10.94
N THR A 14 -10.81 9.37 -10.15
CA THR A 14 -10.31 10.63 -9.59
C THR A 14 -9.40 10.37 -8.39
N GLN A 15 -8.53 11.32 -8.07
CA GLN A 15 -7.73 11.27 -6.85
C GLN A 15 -8.57 11.03 -5.58
N SER A 16 -9.75 11.65 -5.47
CA SER A 16 -10.65 11.46 -4.31
C SER A 16 -11.22 10.05 -4.24
N GLN A 17 -11.56 9.44 -5.38
CA GLN A 17 -12.01 8.04 -5.44
C GLN A 17 -10.87 7.10 -5.03
N ILE A 18 -9.64 7.36 -5.49
CA ILE A 18 -8.46 6.58 -5.10
C ILE A 18 -8.26 6.63 -3.59
N GLU A 19 -8.30 7.82 -2.98
CA GLU A 19 -8.11 7.99 -1.54
C GLU A 19 -9.22 7.30 -0.72
N SER A 20 -10.48 7.40 -1.18
CA SER A 20 -11.61 6.72 -0.55
C SER A 20 -11.46 5.20 -0.61
N ARG A 21 -11.17 4.64 -1.81
CA ARG A 21 -10.94 3.19 -1.98
C ARG A 21 -9.72 2.71 -1.18
N MET A 22 -8.64 3.50 -1.17
CA MET A 22 -7.43 3.22 -0.37
C MET A 22 -7.72 3.15 1.13
N ARG A 23 -8.56 4.05 1.65
CA ARG A 23 -8.94 4.05 3.06
C ARG A 23 -9.65 2.75 3.42
N VAL A 24 -10.66 2.37 2.63
CA VAL A 24 -11.42 1.12 2.84
C VAL A 24 -10.49 -0.09 2.77
N ALA A 25 -9.63 -0.18 1.76
CA ALA A 25 -8.69 -1.31 1.63
C ALA A 25 -7.72 -1.40 2.81
N LYS A 26 -7.23 -0.27 3.33
CA LYS A 26 -6.36 -0.27 4.52
C LYS A 26 -7.11 -0.73 5.77
N GLU A 27 -8.35 -0.28 5.95
CA GLU A 27 -9.21 -0.71 7.05
C GLU A 27 -9.47 -2.23 6.97
N ASN A 28 -9.77 -2.75 5.77
CA ASN A 28 -9.95 -4.18 5.53
C ASN A 28 -8.70 -5.01 5.87
N VAL A 29 -7.51 -4.60 5.42
CA VAL A 29 -6.26 -5.34 5.72
C VAL A 29 -5.96 -5.36 7.22
N ILE A 30 -6.21 -4.27 7.92
CA ILE A 30 -6.04 -4.20 9.38
C ILE A 30 -7.05 -5.11 10.07
N GLN A 31 -8.31 -5.06 9.64
CA GLN A 31 -9.39 -5.85 10.22
C GLN A 31 -9.19 -7.34 9.96
N ALA A 32 -8.82 -7.74 8.75
CA ALA A 32 -8.52 -9.13 8.41
C ALA A 32 -7.40 -9.70 9.28
N GLN A 33 -6.32 -8.95 9.49
CA GLN A 33 -5.23 -9.39 10.36
C GLN A 33 -5.67 -9.48 11.84
N LEU A 34 -6.54 -8.57 12.28
CA LEU A 34 -7.11 -8.60 13.62
C LEU A 34 -8.06 -9.79 13.81
N ASP A 35 -8.89 -10.09 12.82
CA ASP A 35 -9.84 -11.21 12.85
C ASP A 35 -9.12 -12.56 12.82
N GLU A 36 -8.04 -12.66 12.04
CA GLU A 36 -7.27 -13.90 11.89
C GLU A 36 -6.35 -14.19 13.10
N HIS A 37 -5.71 -13.17 13.65
CA HIS A 37 -4.65 -13.35 14.67
C HIS A 37 -4.97 -12.74 16.04
N GLY A 38 -6.03 -11.94 16.15
CA GLY A 38 -6.40 -11.23 17.37
C GLY A 38 -5.56 -9.96 17.64
N TYR A 39 -4.59 -9.63 16.79
CA TYR A 39 -3.79 -8.40 16.90
C TYR A 39 -3.08 -8.05 15.58
N ASN A 40 -2.73 -6.78 15.41
CA ASN A 40 -1.97 -6.31 14.25
C ASN A 40 -0.46 -6.41 14.45
N PHE A 41 0.25 -6.85 13.41
CA PHE A 41 1.69 -7.03 13.39
C PHE A 41 2.31 -6.84 12.01
N CYS A 42 3.61 -6.56 12.01
CA CYS A 42 4.42 -6.48 10.80
C CYS A 42 4.55 -7.85 10.16
N VAL A 43 4.07 -8.01 8.93
CA VAL A 43 4.13 -9.29 8.21
C VAL A 43 5.57 -9.77 7.93
N GLU A 44 6.54 -8.85 7.90
CA GLU A 44 7.95 -9.16 7.59
C GLU A 44 8.75 -9.64 8.81
N CYS A 45 8.42 -9.15 10.01
CA CYS A 45 9.24 -9.40 11.21
C CYS A 45 8.46 -9.79 12.46
N GLY A 46 7.14 -9.91 12.37
CA GLY A 46 6.27 -10.36 13.46
C GLY A 46 6.07 -9.35 14.61
N ARG A 47 6.74 -8.18 14.58
CA ARG A 47 6.56 -7.17 15.63
C ARG A 47 5.14 -6.62 15.63
N ASN A 48 4.51 -6.62 16.80
CA ASN A 48 3.18 -6.07 16.98
C ASN A 48 3.20 -4.56 17.28
N GLY A 49 2.02 -3.95 17.26
CA GLY A 49 1.84 -2.51 17.52
C GLY A 49 2.21 -2.06 18.94
N ASN A 50 2.38 -2.98 19.89
CA ASN A 50 2.66 -2.66 21.30
C ASN A 50 4.12 -2.26 21.54
N GLY A 51 5.04 -2.63 20.65
CA GLY A 51 6.46 -2.28 20.75
C GLY A 51 7.00 -1.43 19.60
N THR A 52 6.18 -1.13 18.58
CA THR A 52 6.63 -0.43 17.37
C THR A 52 5.44 0.13 16.60
N ARG A 53 5.60 1.32 16.01
CA ARG A 53 4.64 1.88 15.06
C ARG A 53 4.53 1.00 13.80
N LEU A 54 3.33 0.53 13.52
CA LEU A 54 2.98 -0.13 12.27
C LEU A 54 2.51 0.92 11.26
N ASP A 55 3.07 0.85 10.06
CA ASP A 55 2.71 1.65 8.91
C ASP A 55 2.09 0.73 7.83
N MET A 56 1.23 1.30 6.98
CA MET A 56 0.66 0.59 5.83
C MET A 56 1.54 0.85 4.62
N SER A 57 2.23 -0.19 4.16
CA SER A 57 3.17 -0.16 3.05
C SER A 57 2.53 -0.73 1.79
N HIS A 58 2.81 -0.11 0.64
CA HIS A 58 2.51 -0.69 -0.67
C HIS A 58 3.73 -1.42 -1.23
N ASN A 59 3.56 -2.62 -1.81
CA ASN A 59 4.65 -3.31 -2.51
C ASN A 59 5.02 -2.61 -3.82
N ILE A 60 4.01 -2.22 -4.59
CA ILE A 60 4.09 -1.36 -5.76
C ILE A 60 3.67 0.04 -5.33
N SER A 61 4.59 1.00 -5.40
CA SER A 61 4.32 2.37 -4.96
C SER A 61 3.11 2.98 -5.69
N ILE A 62 2.36 3.82 -4.99
CA ILE A 62 1.20 4.55 -5.54
C ILE A 62 1.60 5.34 -6.80
N LYS A 63 2.80 5.93 -6.82
CA LYS A 63 3.32 6.67 -7.97
C LYS A 63 3.46 5.76 -9.19
N LEU A 64 4.14 4.61 -9.01
CA LEU A 64 4.35 3.65 -10.08
C LEU A 64 3.03 3.06 -10.59
N ALA A 65 2.09 2.75 -9.69
CA ALA A 65 0.76 2.26 -10.05
C ALA A 65 0.00 3.25 -10.95
N LYS A 66 0.04 4.55 -10.60
CA LYS A 66 -0.58 5.62 -11.39
C LYS A 66 0.10 5.83 -12.75
N GLU A 67 1.43 5.81 -12.78
CA GLU A 67 2.22 6.00 -14.00
C GLU A 67 2.05 4.85 -15.00
N GLN A 68 1.88 3.61 -14.50
CA GLN A 68 1.67 2.43 -15.34
C GLN A 68 0.22 2.23 -15.78
N GLY A 69 -0.70 3.11 -15.39
CA GLY A 69 -2.13 2.93 -15.68
C GLY A 69 -2.74 1.72 -14.97
N LYS A 70 -2.18 1.34 -13.81
CA LYS A 70 -2.64 0.26 -12.93
C LYS A 70 -3.09 0.83 -11.59
N THR A 71 -3.89 1.88 -11.64
CA THR A 71 -4.25 2.66 -10.45
C THR A 71 -4.97 1.83 -9.39
N GLU A 72 -5.62 0.74 -9.79
CA GLU A 72 -6.25 -0.23 -8.88
C GLU A 72 -5.31 -0.81 -7.84
N LEU A 73 -4.01 -0.92 -8.16
CA LEU A 73 -3.00 -1.37 -7.20
C LEU A 73 -2.88 -0.44 -5.98
N CYS A 74 -3.36 0.80 -6.07
CA CYS A 74 -3.37 1.71 -4.93
C CYS A 74 -4.27 1.22 -3.79
N TRP A 75 -5.38 0.55 -4.11
CA TRP A 75 -6.35 0.03 -3.15
C TRP A 75 -6.47 -1.50 -3.17
N ASP A 76 -5.54 -2.17 -3.85
CA ASP A 76 -5.44 -3.62 -3.83
C ASP A 76 -4.90 -4.10 -2.47
N GLU A 77 -5.68 -4.93 -1.79
CA GLU A 77 -5.36 -5.50 -0.48
C GLU A 77 -4.14 -6.43 -0.55
N GLU A 78 -3.86 -7.03 -1.71
CA GLU A 78 -2.65 -7.83 -1.90
C GLU A 78 -1.39 -6.95 -2.01
N ASN A 79 -1.56 -5.74 -2.54
CA ASN A 79 -0.48 -4.76 -2.65
C ASN A 79 -0.21 -4.03 -1.33
N ILE A 80 -1.19 -3.97 -0.42
CA ILE A 80 -1.10 -3.30 0.89
C ILE A 80 -0.69 -4.30 1.98
N LYS A 81 0.39 -4.00 2.71
CA LYS A 81 0.87 -4.83 3.82
C LYS A 81 1.12 -4.00 5.07
N VAL A 82 0.77 -4.57 6.23
CA VAL A 82 1.12 -4.02 7.55
C VAL A 82 2.61 -4.25 7.79
N ARG A 83 3.40 -3.18 7.89
CA ARG A 83 4.85 -3.26 8.12
C ARG A 83 5.28 -2.32 9.22
N CYS A 84 6.27 -2.70 10.00
CA CYS A 84 6.92 -1.77 10.92
C CYS A 84 7.77 -0.76 10.13
N ARG A 85 8.01 0.41 10.73
CA ARG A 85 8.79 1.50 10.12
C ARG A 85 10.13 1.04 9.53
N SER A 86 10.87 0.21 10.27
CA SER A 86 12.18 -0.27 9.82
C SER A 86 12.09 -1.21 8.61
N CYS A 87 11.05 -2.04 8.51
CA CYS A 87 10.86 -2.91 7.35
C CYS A 87 10.32 -2.11 6.16
N HIS A 88 9.45 -1.13 6.42
CA HIS A 88 8.97 -0.21 5.40
C HIS A 88 10.12 0.57 4.74
N GLU A 89 11.02 1.14 5.54
CA GLU A 89 12.17 1.89 5.02
C GLU A 89 13.18 1.02 4.25
N LYS A 90 13.34 -0.26 4.64
CA LYS A 90 14.17 -1.20 3.89
C LYS A 90 13.59 -1.44 2.50
N LEU A 91 12.27 -1.63 2.40
CA LEU A 91 11.58 -1.83 1.13
C LEU A 91 11.67 -0.56 0.26
N ASP A 92 11.39 0.61 0.81
CA ASP A 92 11.47 1.88 0.08
C ASP A 92 12.90 2.15 -0.44
N LYS A 93 13.93 1.89 0.38
CA LYS A 93 15.34 2.03 -0.05
C LYS A 93 15.74 1.00 -1.10
N LEU A 94 15.14 -0.20 -1.08
CA LEU A 94 15.32 -1.18 -2.16
C LEU A 94 14.68 -0.64 -3.44
N ILE A 95 13.47 -0.10 -3.38
CA ILE A 95 12.77 0.51 -4.53
C ILE A 95 13.58 1.68 -5.11
N LEU A 96 14.14 2.57 -4.27
CA LEU A 96 14.96 3.70 -4.73
C LEU A 96 16.25 3.26 -5.45
N LYS A 97 16.83 2.11 -5.08
CA LYS A 97 18.04 1.58 -5.74
C LYS A 97 17.77 1.03 -7.15
N PHE A 98 16.52 0.68 -7.49
CA PHE A 98 16.17 0.17 -8.81
C PHE A 98 15.75 1.25 -9.82
N GLN A 99 15.61 2.53 -9.41
CA GLN A 99 15.18 3.62 -10.31
C GLN A 99 16.32 4.31 -11.09
N ASN A 100 17.57 3.85 -10.98
CA ASN A 100 18.70 4.40 -11.74
C ASN A 100 19.19 3.43 -12.83
N LYS A 101 18.40 3.24 -13.89
CA LYS A 101 18.93 2.80 -15.20
C LYS A 101 18.02 3.32 -16.33
N SER A 102 18.38 4.49 -16.84
CA SER A 102 18.18 4.92 -18.24
C SER A 102 19.19 6.00 -18.54
#